data_AF-A0A933B454-F1
#
_entry.id   AF-A0A933B454-F1
#
_cell.length_a   1.000
_cell.length_b   1.000
_cell.length_c   1.000
_cell.angle_alpha   90.00
_cell.angle_beta   90.00
_cell.angle_gamma   90.00
#
_symmetry.space_group_name_H-M   'P 1'
#
loop_
_entity.id
_entity.type
_entity.pdbx_description
1 polymer ?
#
loop_
_entity_poly.entity_id
_entity_poly.type
_entity_poly.pdbx_seq_one_letter_code
_entity_poly.pdbx_strand_id
1 'polypeptide(L)'
;MKQPLVLAGKLAVFVLGAYLSGMWMTSYWCVGPIFGIVVVIWAAGAVRDLISLRSGAFVAASTVIYALVVRLHTVLFQPFSSHKDYSFLALAAGTILLPVAHALCLKASWKRVMVAIPGLYASTFAAGWLIEVWHLDQGPLRGFLFNGASVWQGLYLLFLFGRRPRG
;
A
#
# COMPACT_ATOMS: atom_id res chain seq x y z
N MET A 1 17.00 -16.29 -14.66
CA MET A 1 15.55 -16.48 -14.94
C MET A 1 15.10 -15.46 -15.97
N LYS A 2 14.28 -15.85 -16.96
CA LYS A 2 13.74 -14.92 -17.96
C LYS A 2 12.95 -13.82 -17.24
N GLN A 3 13.27 -12.54 -17.46
CA GLN A 3 12.58 -11.38 -16.87
C GLN A 3 11.04 -11.49 -16.79
N PRO A 4 10.32 -12.03 -17.79
CA PRO A 4 8.86 -12.22 -17.70
C PRO A 4 8.41 -13.14 -16.56
N LEU A 5 9.15 -14.20 -16.23
CA LEU A 5 8.78 -15.12 -15.14
C LEU A 5 8.89 -14.46 -13.77
N VAL A 6 9.90 -13.60 -13.57
CA VAL A 6 10.07 -12.84 -12.33
C VAL A 6 8.95 -11.82 -12.17
N LEU A 7 8.56 -11.14 -13.25
CA LEU A 7 7.45 -10.20 -13.24
C LEU A 7 6.11 -10.90 -12.97
N ALA A 8 5.86 -12.04 -13.61
CA ALA A 8 4.66 -12.85 -13.39
C ALA A 8 4.55 -13.30 -11.92
N GLY A 9 5.66 -13.75 -11.32
CA GLY A 9 5.70 -14.10 -9.90
C GLY A 9 5.39 -12.91 -8.99
N LYS A 10 5.96 -11.72 -9.29
CA LYS A 10 5.65 -10.49 -8.54
C LYS A 10 4.17 -10.12 -8.66
N LEU A 11 3.61 -10.14 -9.87
CA LEU A 11 2.19 -9.89 -10.10
C LEU A 11 1.28 -10.86 -9.32
N ALA A 12 1.61 -12.15 -9.31
CA ALA A 12 0.87 -13.14 -8.53
C ALA A 12 0.89 -12.83 -7.03
N VAL A 13 2.04 -12.40 -6.49
CA VAL A 13 2.17 -11.97 -5.10
C VAL A 13 1.35 -10.71 -4.81
N PHE A 14 1.28 -9.75 -5.73
CA PHE A 14 0.39 -8.59 -5.59
C PHE A 14 -1.07 -9.01 -5.54
N VAL A 15 -1.53 -9.87 -6.45
CA VAL A 15 -2.92 -10.36 -6.48
C VAL A 15 -3.26 -11.09 -5.19
N LEU A 16 -2.38 -11.98 -4.73
CA LEU A 16 -2.58 -12.71 -3.48
C LEU A 16 -2.58 -11.76 -2.27
N GLY A 17 -1.66 -10.80 -2.23
CA GLY A 17 -1.61 -9.82 -1.15
C GLY A 17 -2.83 -8.89 -1.11
N ALA A 18 -3.33 -8.49 -2.28
CA ALA A 18 -4.58 -7.72 -2.40
C ALA A 18 -5.78 -8.54 -1.90
N TYR A 19 -5.88 -9.80 -2.31
CA TYR A 19 -6.92 -10.73 -1.86
C TYR A 19 -6.89 -10.91 -0.34
N LEU A 20 -5.72 -11.22 0.24
CA LEU A 20 -5.57 -11.41 1.68
C LEU A 20 -5.83 -10.11 2.46
N SER A 21 -5.39 -8.96 1.94
CA SER A 21 -5.67 -7.66 2.56
C SER A 21 -7.17 -7.34 2.56
N GLY A 22 -7.90 -7.73 1.51
CA GLY A 22 -9.35 -7.60 1.42
C GLY A 22 -10.09 -8.49 2.42
N MET A 23 -9.67 -9.75 2.58
CA MET A 23 -10.26 -10.67 3.57
C MET A 23 -10.11 -10.17 5.01
N TRP A 24 -8.99 -9.51 5.32
CA TRP A 24 -8.64 -9.07 6.67
C TRP A 24 -8.71 -7.55 6.85
N MET A 25 -9.47 -6.83 6.02
CA MET A 25 -9.42 -5.36 5.96
C MET A 25 -9.72 -4.67 7.31
N THR A 26 -10.49 -5.30 8.19
CA THR A 26 -10.80 -4.82 9.55
C THR A 26 -9.73 -5.16 10.59
N SER A 27 -8.81 -6.07 10.26
CA SER A 27 -7.79 -6.62 11.15
C SER A 27 -6.40 -6.09 10.78
N TYR A 28 -6.03 -4.96 11.38
CA TYR A 28 -4.74 -4.29 11.11
C TYR A 28 -3.51 -5.19 11.37
N TRP A 29 -3.63 -6.16 12.28
CA TRP A 29 -2.59 -7.16 12.56
C TRP A 29 -2.22 -8.03 11.36
N CYS A 30 -3.11 -8.15 10.37
CA CYS A 30 -2.91 -9.00 9.20
C CYS A 30 -2.53 -8.17 7.96
N VAL A 31 -3.20 -7.04 7.72
CA VAL A 31 -3.03 -6.26 6.47
C VAL A 31 -1.63 -5.63 6.38
N GLY A 32 -1.15 -5.05 7.48
CA GLY A 32 0.18 -4.44 7.55
C GLY A 32 1.31 -5.38 7.13
N PRO A 33 1.46 -6.58 7.75
CA PRO A 33 2.52 -7.50 7.36
C PRO A 33 2.33 -8.07 5.95
N ILE A 34 1.09 -8.31 5.50
CA ILE A 34 0.82 -8.73 4.11
C ILE A 34 1.37 -7.70 3.12
N PHE A 35 1.02 -6.43 3.32
CA PHE A 35 1.52 -5.33 2.50
C PHE A 35 3.06 -5.28 2.53
N GLY A 36 3.66 -5.36 3.72
CA GLY A 36 5.10 -5.35 3.90
C GLY A 36 5.80 -6.45 3.10
N ILE A 37 5.27 -7.67 3.15
CA ILE A 37 5.78 -8.85 2.44
C ILE A 37 5.69 -8.63 0.92
N VAL A 38 4.56 -8.14 0.42
CA VAL A 38 4.39 -7.85 -1.01
C VAL A 38 5.46 -6.87 -1.49
N VAL A 39 5.69 -5.78 -0.76
CA VAL A 39 6.69 -4.77 -1.09
C VAL A 39 8.12 -5.34 -1.03
N VAL A 40 8.44 -6.13 -0.01
CA VAL A 40 9.75 -6.78 0.11
C VAL A 40 10.01 -7.72 -1.06
N ILE A 41 9.02 -8.53 -1.46
CA ILE A 41 9.12 -9.39 -2.64
C ILE A 41 9.31 -8.56 -3.92
N TRP A 42 8.62 -7.42 -4.00
CA TRP A 42 8.77 -6.52 -5.15
C TRP A 42 10.14 -5.85 -5.21
N ALA A 43 10.70 -5.51 -4.05
CA ALA A 43 12.03 -4.90 -3.91
C ALA A 43 13.17 -5.90 -4.14
N ALA A 44 12.95 -7.18 -3.81
CA ALA A 44 13.98 -8.20 -3.91
C ALA A 44 14.46 -8.40 -5.34
N GLY A 45 15.79 -8.38 -5.50
CA GLY A 45 16.50 -8.81 -6.70
C GLY A 45 16.97 -10.27 -6.57
N ALA A 46 17.22 -10.72 -5.34
CA ALA A 46 17.60 -12.08 -5.01
C ALA A 46 16.86 -12.59 -3.75
N VAL A 47 16.75 -13.91 -3.61
CA VAL A 47 16.06 -14.55 -2.45
C VAL A 47 16.67 -14.13 -1.11
N ARG A 48 17.99 -13.95 -1.04
CA ARG A 48 18.68 -13.49 0.18
C ARG A 48 18.19 -12.12 0.67
N ASP A 49 17.69 -11.28 -0.23
CA ASP A 49 17.21 -9.94 0.12
C ASP A 49 15.92 -10.04 0.95
N LEU A 50 15.14 -11.12 0.79
CA LEU A 50 13.89 -11.37 1.51
C LEU A 50 14.11 -11.62 3.00
N ILE A 51 15.24 -12.25 3.37
CA ILE A 51 15.54 -12.69 4.75
C ILE A 51 16.43 -11.65 5.47
N SER A 52 16.65 -10.48 4.86
CA SER A 52 17.49 -9.45 5.47
C SER A 52 16.78 -8.77 6.66
N LEU A 53 17.56 -8.31 7.65
CA LEU A 53 17.05 -7.52 8.78
C LEU A 53 16.27 -6.28 8.30
N ARG A 54 16.67 -5.72 7.15
CA ARG A 54 16.01 -4.59 6.50
C ARG A 54 14.60 -4.93 6.04
N SER A 55 14.41 -6.10 5.47
CA SER A 55 13.10 -6.60 5.05
C SER A 55 12.20 -6.84 6.25
N GLY A 56 12.73 -7.46 7.31
CA GLY A 56 12.01 -7.62 8.58
C GLY A 56 11.61 -6.27 9.20
N ALA A 57 12.54 -5.30 9.23
CA ALA A 57 12.28 -3.96 9.74
C ALA A 57 11.20 -3.23 8.93
N PHE A 58 11.20 -3.37 7.60
CA PHE A 58 10.16 -2.78 6.76
C PHE A 58 8.78 -3.42 7.02
N VAL A 59 8.71 -4.75 7.15
CA VAL A 59 7.45 -5.46 7.48
C VAL A 59 6.91 -4.99 8.82
N ALA A 60 7.75 -4.90 9.86
CA ALA A 60 7.36 -4.38 11.16
C ALA A 60 6.88 -2.91 11.08
N ALA A 61 7.63 -2.04 10.39
CA ALA A 61 7.25 -0.65 10.20
C ALA A 61 5.91 -0.52 9.46
N SER A 62 5.70 -1.27 8.39
CA SER A 62 4.44 -1.28 7.65
C SER A 62 3.26 -1.73 8.49
N THR A 63 3.49 -2.67 9.43
CA THR A 63 2.47 -3.12 10.38
C THR A 63 2.09 -2.02 11.35
N VAL A 64 3.08 -1.35 11.96
CA VAL A 64 2.85 -0.23 12.88
C VAL A 64 2.17 0.94 12.18
N ILE A 65 2.61 1.28 10.97
CA ILE A 65 2.03 2.37 10.18
C ILE A 65 0.58 2.04 9.83
N TYR A 66 0.29 0.80 9.41
CA TYR A 66 -1.10 0.42 9.12
C TYR A 66 -1.99 0.45 10.36
N ALA A 67 -1.50 -0.03 11.50
CA ALA A 67 -2.21 0.08 12.77
C ALA A 67 -2.49 1.55 13.14
N LEU A 68 -1.53 2.44 12.92
CA LEU A 68 -1.72 3.88 13.10
C LEU A 68 -2.78 4.44 12.15
N VAL A 69 -2.74 4.10 10.87
CA VAL A 69 -3.74 4.55 9.87
C VAL A 69 -5.14 4.10 10.29
N VAL A 70 -5.31 2.83 10.66
CA VAL A 70 -6.59 2.30 11.15
C VAL A 70 -7.02 2.97 12.46
N ARG A 71 -6.08 3.24 13.38
CA ARG A 71 -6.39 3.93 14.63
C ARG A 71 -6.82 5.38 14.38
N LEU A 72 -6.10 6.11 13.54
CA LEU A 72 -6.47 7.47 13.14
C LEU A 72 -7.84 7.48 12.46
N HIS A 73 -8.07 6.53 11.55
CA HIS A 73 -9.38 6.39 10.92
C HIS A 73 -10.47 6.09 11.97
N THR A 74 -10.29 5.12 12.86
CA THR A 74 -11.36 4.72 13.79
C THR A 74 -11.64 5.75 14.89
N VAL A 75 -10.59 6.34 15.49
CA VAL A 75 -10.72 7.33 16.57
C VAL A 75 -11.28 8.65 16.06
N LEU A 76 -10.86 9.09 14.87
CA LEU A 76 -11.35 10.34 14.30
C LEU A 76 -12.76 10.18 13.68
N PHE A 77 -13.13 8.99 13.20
CA PHE A 77 -14.43 8.80 12.53
C PHE A 77 -15.58 8.34 13.44
N GLN A 78 -15.34 7.56 14.50
CA GLN A 78 -16.45 7.06 15.32
C GLN A 78 -17.28 8.14 16.04
N PRO A 79 -16.75 9.31 16.46
CA PRO A 79 -17.57 10.32 17.14
C PRO A 79 -18.34 11.26 16.20
N PHE A 80 -17.97 11.36 14.91
CA PHE A 80 -18.47 12.37 13.99
C PHE A 80 -19.08 11.73 12.74
N SER A 81 -20.31 11.25 12.87
CA SER A 81 -21.05 10.50 11.84
C SER A 81 -21.53 11.34 10.63
N SER A 82 -20.95 12.50 10.33
CA SER A 82 -21.47 13.38 9.26
C SER A 82 -20.43 14.04 8.35
N HIS A 83 -19.13 13.96 8.59
CA HIS A 83 -18.16 14.71 7.78
C HIS A 83 -17.13 13.79 7.12
N LYS A 84 -17.28 13.68 5.78
CA LYS A 84 -16.40 12.98 4.84
C LYS A 84 -14.96 13.55 4.80
N ASP A 85 -14.68 14.59 5.57
CA ASP A 85 -13.48 15.45 5.44
C ASP A 85 -12.33 15.08 6.39
N TYR A 86 -12.39 14.00 7.16
CA TYR A 86 -11.32 13.66 8.13
C TYR A 86 -10.49 12.40 7.80
N SER A 87 -10.73 11.76 6.64
CA SER A 87 -9.89 10.63 6.17
C SER A 87 -8.51 11.10 5.67
N PHE A 88 -8.38 12.39 5.40
CA PHE A 88 -7.15 13.00 4.88
C PHE A 88 -5.95 12.80 5.82
N LEU A 89 -6.13 12.87 7.14
CA LEU A 89 -5.03 12.70 8.10
C LEU A 89 -4.54 11.25 8.13
N ALA A 90 -5.47 10.28 8.17
CA ALA A 90 -5.12 8.86 8.13
C ALA A 90 -4.43 8.51 6.80
N LEU A 91 -4.96 9.03 5.69
CA LEU A 91 -4.37 8.85 4.37
C LEU A 91 -2.99 9.52 4.26
N ALA A 92 -2.83 10.76 4.73
CA ALA A 92 -1.57 11.47 4.76
C ALA A 92 -0.52 10.72 5.58
N ALA A 93 -0.89 10.24 6.78
CA ALA A 93 0.01 9.46 7.62
C ALA A 93 0.52 8.21 6.89
N GLY A 94 -0.37 7.43 6.27
CA GLY A 94 0.02 6.26 5.50
C GLY A 94 0.92 6.61 4.30
N THR A 95 0.49 7.58 3.49
CA THR A 95 1.17 7.97 2.24
C THR A 95 2.52 8.66 2.46
N ILE A 96 2.78 9.20 3.65
CA ILE A 96 4.08 9.76 4.03
C ILE A 96 4.96 8.71 4.70
N LEU A 97 4.46 8.06 5.76
CA LEU A 97 5.27 7.20 6.61
C LEU A 97 5.76 5.95 5.87
N LEU A 98 4.93 5.35 5.00
CA LEU A 98 5.34 4.14 4.28
C LEU A 98 6.47 4.40 3.25
N PRO A 99 6.41 5.43 2.39
CA PRO A 99 7.54 5.75 1.53
C PRO A 99 8.81 6.14 2.30
N VAL A 100 8.68 6.85 3.43
CA VAL A 100 9.81 7.15 4.31
C VAL A 100 10.41 5.87 4.89
N ALA A 101 9.59 4.97 5.45
CA ALA A 101 10.04 3.67 5.94
C ALA A 101 10.72 2.85 4.84
N HIS A 102 10.22 2.92 3.60
CA HIS A 102 10.85 2.26 2.46
C HIS A 102 12.25 2.82 2.17
N ALA A 103 12.39 4.16 2.17
CA ALA A 103 13.68 4.82 1.98
C ALA A 103 14.70 4.33 3.01
N LEU A 104 14.29 4.30 4.28
CA LEU A 104 15.15 3.96 5.42
C LEU A 104 15.47 2.47 5.47
N CYS A 105 14.46 1.60 5.36
CA CYS A 105 14.64 0.16 5.49
C CYS A 105 15.19 -0.47 4.22
N LEU A 106 14.64 -0.13 3.05
CA LEU A 106 14.94 -0.79 1.77
C LEU A 106 15.89 0.02 0.87
N LYS A 107 16.44 1.13 1.37
CA LYS A 107 17.41 1.99 0.65
C LYS A 107 16.88 2.56 -0.67
N ALA A 108 15.58 2.84 -0.75
CA ALA A 108 15.03 3.53 -1.91
C ALA A 108 15.56 4.97 -2.02
N SER A 109 15.61 5.47 -3.25
CA SER A 109 16.01 6.86 -3.52
C SER A 109 15.01 7.84 -2.93
N TRP A 110 15.50 8.80 -2.12
CA TRP A 110 14.69 9.89 -1.58
C TRP A 110 14.00 10.72 -2.66
N LYS A 111 14.61 10.92 -3.84
CA LYS A 111 13.96 11.58 -4.98
C LYS A 111 12.68 10.85 -5.39
N ARG A 112 12.70 9.52 -5.41
CA ARG A 112 11.53 8.71 -5.74
C ARG A 112 10.47 8.79 -4.64
N VAL A 113 10.89 8.77 -3.38
CA VAL A 113 10.01 8.91 -2.22
C VAL A 113 9.26 10.25 -2.26
N MET A 114 9.97 11.35 -2.52
CA MET A 114 9.37 12.70 -2.59
C MET A 114 8.38 12.86 -3.74
N VAL A 115 8.54 12.12 -4.84
CA VAL A 115 7.55 12.08 -5.93
C VAL A 115 6.38 11.15 -5.58
N ALA A 116 6.67 10.03 -4.93
CA ALA A 116 5.67 9.03 -4.57
C ALA A 116 4.67 9.56 -3.55
N ILE A 117 5.09 10.35 -2.56
CA ILE A 117 4.20 10.89 -1.53
C ILE A 117 3.00 11.67 -2.12
N PRO A 118 3.20 12.77 -2.89
CA PRO A 118 2.08 13.52 -3.47
C PRO A 118 1.30 12.69 -4.50
N GLY A 119 1.99 11.86 -5.29
CA GLY A 119 1.35 10.98 -6.27
C GLY A 119 0.43 9.95 -5.64
N LEU A 120 0.88 9.31 -4.56
CA LEU A 120 0.10 8.35 -3.78
C LEU A 120 -1.11 9.00 -3.13
N TYR A 121 -0.91 10.16 -2.51
CA TYR A 121 -1.98 10.90 -1.87
C TYR A 121 -3.08 11.29 -2.88
N ALA A 122 -2.70 11.96 -3.96
CA ALA A 122 -3.64 12.41 -5.00
C ALA A 122 -4.35 11.23 -5.68
N SER A 123 -3.61 10.17 -6.03
CA SER A 123 -4.18 9.01 -6.72
C SER A 123 -5.09 8.18 -5.82
N THR A 124 -4.75 8.05 -4.54
CA THR A 124 -5.61 7.30 -3.60
C THR A 124 -6.90 8.06 -3.34
N PHE A 125 -6.82 9.39 -3.21
CA PHE A 125 -8.01 10.24 -3.09
C PHE A 125 -8.90 10.14 -4.35
N ALA A 126 -8.31 10.30 -5.54
CA ALA A 126 -9.04 10.19 -6.80
C ALA A 126 -9.65 8.79 -7.01
N ALA A 127 -8.92 7.73 -6.64
CA ALA A 127 -9.44 6.36 -6.73
C ALA A 127 -10.59 6.12 -5.76
N GLY A 128 -10.50 6.60 -4.52
CA GLY A 128 -11.60 6.55 -3.55
C GLY A 128 -12.85 7.25 -4.07
N TRP A 129 -12.69 8.45 -4.64
CA TRP A 129 -13.78 9.19 -5.27
C TRP A 129 -14.41 8.43 -6.45
N LEU A 130 -13.59 7.86 -7.35
CA LEU A 130 -14.09 7.07 -8.49
C LEU A 130 -14.85 5.82 -8.04
N ILE A 131 -14.36 5.12 -7.02
CA ILE A 131 -15.01 3.93 -6.48
C ILE A 131 -16.39 4.29 -5.93
N GLU A 132 -16.50 5.41 -5.21
CA GLU A 132 -17.77 5.90 -4.66
C GLU A 132 -18.75 6.31 -5.78
N VAL A 133 -18.30 7.13 -6.75
CA VAL A 133 -19.18 7.68 -7.80
C VAL A 133 -19.64 6.61 -8.79
N TRP A 134 -18.81 5.62 -9.09
CA TRP A 134 -19.14 4.56 -10.05
C TRP A 134 -19.63 3.27 -9.39
N HIS A 135 -19.75 3.25 -8.05
CA HIS A 135 -20.17 2.08 -7.27
C HIS A 135 -19.38 0.82 -7.64
N LEU A 136 -18.06 0.98 -7.85
CA LEU A 136 -17.18 -0.09 -8.33
C LEU A 136 -16.96 -1.18 -7.30
N ASP A 137 -17.31 -0.94 -6.05
CA ASP A 137 -17.29 -1.90 -4.96
C ASP A 137 -18.52 -2.83 -4.94
N GLN A 138 -19.52 -2.59 -5.79
CA GLN A 138 -20.72 -3.42 -5.84
C GLN A 138 -20.46 -4.77 -6.50
N GLY A 139 -20.74 -5.83 -5.74
CA GLY A 139 -20.57 -7.23 -6.13
C GLY A 139 -19.31 -7.86 -5.52
N PRO A 140 -19.35 -9.16 -5.20
CA PRO A 140 -18.32 -9.82 -4.40
C PRO A 140 -16.93 -9.67 -5.01
N LEU A 141 -16.78 -9.96 -6.30
CA LEU A 141 -15.48 -9.92 -6.99
C LEU A 141 -14.92 -8.50 -7.18
N ARG A 142 -15.79 -7.50 -7.33
CA ARG A 142 -15.40 -6.11 -7.53
C ARG A 142 -15.07 -5.41 -6.21
N GLY A 143 -15.84 -5.68 -5.16
CA GLY A 143 -15.51 -5.27 -3.79
C GLY A 143 -14.14 -5.77 -3.33
N PHE A 144 -13.70 -6.96 -3.79
CA PHE A 144 -12.35 -7.44 -3.54
C PHE A 144 -11.27 -6.67 -4.31
N LEU A 145 -11.46 -6.36 -5.59
CA LEU A 145 -10.43 -5.69 -6.40
C LEU A 145 -10.33 -4.19 -6.13
N PHE A 146 -11.46 -3.56 -5.81
CA PHE A 146 -11.57 -2.12 -5.57
C PHE A 146 -11.63 -1.76 -4.09
N ASN A 147 -11.16 -2.63 -3.19
CA ASN A 147 -11.00 -2.23 -1.78
C ASN A 147 -9.83 -1.26 -1.62
N GLY A 148 -9.95 -0.35 -0.64
CA GLY A 148 -8.97 0.71 -0.40
C GLY A 148 -7.54 0.20 -0.16
N ALA A 149 -7.37 -0.96 0.49
CA ALA A 149 -6.05 -1.55 0.73
C ALA A 149 -5.37 -2.02 -0.57
N SER A 150 -6.13 -2.64 -1.47
CA SER A 150 -5.63 -3.19 -2.74
C SER A 150 -5.26 -2.08 -3.72
N VAL A 151 -6.11 -1.06 -3.80
CA VAL A 151 -5.85 0.17 -4.58
C VAL A 151 -4.59 0.86 -4.08
N TRP A 152 -4.48 1.05 -2.77
CA TRP A 152 -3.33 1.68 -2.17
C TRP A 152 -2.04 0.89 -2.37
N GLN A 153 -2.09 -0.45 -2.25
CA GLN A 153 -0.97 -1.33 -2.58
C GLN A 153 -0.55 -1.20 -4.04
N GLY A 154 -1.50 -1.19 -4.97
CA GLY A 154 -1.22 -1.06 -6.41
C GLY A 154 -0.55 0.28 -6.74
N LEU A 155 -1.11 1.37 -6.22
CA LEU A 155 -0.54 2.71 -6.38
C LEU A 155 0.86 2.79 -5.76
N TYR A 156 1.05 2.24 -4.56
CA TYR A 156 2.35 2.21 -3.88
C TYR A 156 3.41 1.54 -4.74
N LEU A 157 3.09 0.37 -5.30
CA LEU A 157 4.01 -0.34 -6.17
C LEU A 157 4.28 0.43 -7.47
N LEU A 158 3.26 1.07 -8.04
CA LEU A 158 3.41 1.90 -9.24
C LEU A 158 4.37 3.07 -9.01
N PHE A 159 4.23 3.82 -7.92
CA PHE A 159 5.07 4.99 -7.65
C PHE A 159 6.49 4.62 -7.21
N LEU A 160 6.65 3.53 -6.44
CA LEU A 160 7.97 3.14 -5.94
C LEU A 160 8.75 2.17 -6.83
N PHE A 161 8.09 1.47 -7.75
CA PHE A 161 8.75 0.52 -8.65
C PHE A 161 8.45 0.74 -10.13
N GLY A 162 7.51 1.61 -10.48
CA GLY A 162 7.23 1.99 -11.85
C GLY A 162 8.46 2.55 -12.57
N ARG A 163 8.47 2.37 -13.90
CA ARG A 163 9.54 2.92 -14.74
C ARG A 163 9.56 4.43 -14.58
N ARG A 164 10.77 5.00 -14.39
CA ARG A 164 10.95 6.46 -14.42
C ARG A 164 10.41 6.99 -15.76
N PRO A 165 9.72 8.15 -15.77
CA PRO A 165 9.69 8.96 -16.98
C PRO A 165 11.14 9.18 -17.42
N ARG A 166 11.47 8.86 -18.66
CA ARG A 166 12.73 9.28 -19.25
C ARG A 166 12.61 10.80 -19.42
N GLY A 167 13.12 11.54 -18.44
CA GLY A 167 13.34 12.98 -18.50
C GLY A 167 14.80 13.25 -18.72
#